data_AF-A0A8B9FJI1-F1
#
_entry.id   AF-A0A8B9FJI1-F1
#
_cell.length_a   1.000
_cell.length_b   1.000
_cell.length_c   1.000
_cell.angle_alpha   90.00
_cell.angle_beta   90.00
_cell.angle_gamma   90.00
#
_symmetry.space_group_name_H-M   'P 1'
#
loop_
_entity.id
_entity.type
_entity.pdbx_description
1 polymer ?
#
loop_
_entity_poly.entity_id
_entity_poly.type
_entity_poly.pdbx_seq_one_letter_code
_entity_poly.pdbx_strand_id
1 'polypeptide(L)'
;MAGPLKRCLVLPRDGRQQHGVAASCLRELRHKASGILAIDKDKEPITLVLAEDGTIVDDDDYFLCLPPDTKFVALAKNEKWSSRSSDSGTTWLSESVDEVDSAAEKWKQLARQLKDDLSNIILMSEEDLQVLIDVPCSDLAEELAQSQTKIQVLQDTLQQVLDRREEERQSRQLLELYLKALKNEDSILSKVAESETVPKKEMDVVDTGTSSTSTSAKTVLSHQILTALKEKPAPELCLDSQDLELVLKEDTQALALALRWDKQKAEALQRACDQELSKRLQQVQTLHSLRSTSKGKKTLPLGDWCKGWKTSGEDASRQLMNRAEGLASCSLALSSSLD
;
A
#
# COMPACT_ATOMS: atom_id res chain seq x y z
N MET A 1 48.92 34.75 6.48
CA MET A 1 47.88 34.08 7.28
C MET A 1 47.38 32.91 6.45
N ALA A 2 47.78 31.67 6.79
CA ALA A 2 47.28 30.48 6.10
C ALA A 2 45.88 30.17 6.64
N GLY A 3 44.88 30.11 5.75
CA GLY A 3 43.51 29.75 6.14
C GLY A 3 43.41 28.32 6.67
N PRO A 4 42.29 27.95 7.31
CA PRO A 4 42.08 26.59 7.80
C PRO A 4 42.25 25.59 6.66
N LEU A 5 43.15 24.62 6.83
CA LEU A 5 43.43 23.61 5.81
C LEU A 5 42.29 22.59 5.78
N LYS A 6 41.68 22.43 4.61
CA LYS A 6 40.66 21.42 4.37
C LYS A 6 41.30 20.16 3.81
N ARG A 7 40.93 19.00 4.35
CA ARG A 7 41.34 17.70 3.83
C ARG A 7 40.46 17.34 2.65
N CYS A 8 41.06 16.96 1.54
CA CYS A 8 40.38 16.58 0.30
C CYS A 8 41.02 15.30 -0.24
N LEU A 9 40.24 14.49 -0.93
CA LEU A 9 40.73 13.30 -1.61
C LEU A 9 40.74 13.60 -3.11
N VAL A 10 41.91 13.55 -3.75
CA VAL A 10 42.06 13.75 -5.19
C VAL A 10 42.28 12.41 -5.85
N LEU A 11 41.52 12.14 -6.91
CA LEU A 11 41.61 10.95 -7.72
C LEU A 11 42.04 11.33 -9.15
N PRO A 12 42.91 10.54 -9.79
CA PRO A 12 43.08 10.57 -11.24
C PRO A 12 41.81 10.07 -11.93
N ARG A 13 41.68 10.36 -13.23
CA ARG A 13 40.58 9.84 -14.07
C ARG A 13 40.37 8.33 -13.93
N ASP A 14 41.45 7.56 -13.90
CA ASP A 14 41.39 6.10 -13.81
C ASP A 14 40.98 5.59 -12.42
N GLY A 15 40.83 6.48 -11.43
CA GLY A 15 40.38 6.21 -10.06
C GLY A 15 41.03 4.99 -9.39
N ARG A 16 42.24 4.62 -9.81
CA ARG A 16 43.00 3.48 -9.27
C ARG A 16 43.63 3.81 -7.92
N GLN A 17 43.91 5.08 -7.67
CA GLN A 17 44.59 5.54 -6.47
C GLN A 17 43.99 6.86 -6.00
N GLN A 18 43.68 6.95 -4.71
CA GLN A 18 43.18 8.18 -4.08
C GLN A 18 44.33 8.84 -3.30
N HIS A 19 44.45 10.16 -3.41
CA HIS A 19 45.49 10.94 -2.77
C HIS A 19 44.87 11.94 -1.79
N GLY A 20 45.25 11.85 -0.51
CA GLY A 20 44.86 12.84 0.50
C GLY A 20 45.67 14.12 0.32
N VAL A 21 44.98 15.23 0.08
CA VAL A 21 45.57 16.56 -0.10
C VAL A 21 44.92 17.52 0.88
N ALA A 22 45.74 18.22 1.67
CA ALA A 22 45.28 19.34 2.48
C ALA A 22 45.44 20.64 1.69
N ALA A 23 44.37 21.41 1.51
CA ALA A 23 44.40 22.68 0.79
C ALA A 23 43.49 23.72 1.47
N SER A 24 43.90 24.98 1.44
CA SER A 24 43.12 26.11 1.95
C SER A 24 42.22 26.75 0.88
N CYS A 25 42.51 26.55 -0.41
CA CYS A 25 41.73 27.03 -1.55
C CYS A 25 41.87 26.11 -2.78
N LEU A 26 41.01 26.28 -3.78
CA LEU A 26 41.02 25.50 -5.02
C LEU A 26 42.33 25.66 -5.80
N ARG A 27 42.93 26.86 -5.79
CA ARG A 27 44.21 27.11 -6.45
C ARG A 27 45.32 26.24 -5.87
N GLU A 28 45.37 26.13 -4.54
CA GLU A 28 46.32 25.28 -3.83
C GLU A 28 46.04 23.79 -4.09
N LEU A 29 44.77 23.41 -4.10
CA LEU A 29 44.35 22.04 -4.43
C LEU A 29 44.74 21.66 -5.86
N ARG A 30 44.50 22.53 -6.84
CA ARG A 30 44.85 22.33 -8.26
C ARG A 30 46.37 22.19 -8.43
N HIS A 31 47.15 23.03 -7.75
CA HIS A 31 48.60 22.96 -7.79
C HIS A 31 49.12 21.65 -7.17
N LYS A 32 48.63 21.27 -5.99
CA LYS A 32 49.01 20.00 -5.34
C LYS A 32 48.55 18.77 -6.13
N ALA A 33 47.35 18.81 -6.69
CA ALA A 33 46.82 17.77 -7.57
C ALA A 33 47.68 17.59 -8.82
N SER A 34 48.08 18.69 -9.47
CA SER A 34 48.96 18.65 -10.64
C SER A 34 50.31 17.98 -10.34
N GLY A 35 50.89 18.30 -9.18
CA GLY A 35 52.17 17.73 -8.75
C GLY A 35 52.09 16.25 -8.38
N ILE A 36 51.00 15.83 -7.74
CA ILE A 36 50.79 14.43 -7.33
C ILE A 36 50.43 13.54 -8.52
N LEU A 37 49.60 14.04 -9.43
CA LEU A 37 49.14 13.29 -10.60
C LEU A 37 50.08 13.39 -11.81
N ALA A 38 51.22 14.08 -11.66
CA ALA A 38 52.21 14.32 -12.72
C ALA A 38 51.57 14.78 -14.05
N ILE A 39 50.60 15.69 -13.97
CA ILE A 39 49.94 16.25 -15.15
C ILE A 39 50.92 17.24 -15.80
N ASP A 40 51.25 17.00 -17.07
CA ASP A 40 52.12 17.89 -17.85
C ASP A 40 51.58 19.32 -17.84
N LYS A 41 52.46 20.30 -17.58
CA LYS A 41 52.13 21.74 -17.55
C LYS A 41 51.52 22.24 -18.86
N ASP A 42 51.72 21.51 -19.95
CA ASP A 42 51.17 21.79 -21.28
C ASP A 42 49.65 21.52 -21.37
N LYS A 43 49.05 20.88 -20.36
CA LYS A 43 47.63 20.52 -20.29
C LYS A 43 46.82 21.37 -19.29
N GLU A 44 47.37 22.48 -18.82
CA GLU A 44 46.65 23.48 -18.04
C GLU A 44 45.58 24.20 -18.92
N PRO A 45 44.38 24.50 -18.40
CA PRO A 45 43.92 24.38 -17.02
C PRO A 45 43.35 22.99 -16.66
N ILE A 46 43.56 22.58 -15.40
CA ILE A 46 42.98 21.38 -14.80
C ILE A 46 41.60 21.71 -14.22
N THR A 47 40.59 20.96 -14.63
CA THR A 47 39.22 21.06 -14.12
C THR A 47 39.04 20.10 -12.95
N LEU A 48 38.56 20.61 -11.81
CA LEU A 48 38.23 19.79 -10.64
C LEU A 48 36.74 19.50 -10.67
N VAL A 49 36.38 18.23 -10.58
CA VAL A 49 34.98 17.78 -10.53
C VAL A 49 34.77 16.88 -9.33
N LEU A 50 33.57 16.86 -8.77
CA LEU A 50 33.20 15.93 -7.71
C LEU A 50 33.08 14.51 -8.26
N ALA A 51 33.59 13.54 -7.51
CA ALA A 51 33.54 12.14 -7.91
C ALA A 51 32.11 11.55 -7.83
N GLU A 52 31.23 12.15 -7.03
CA GLU A 52 29.88 11.63 -6.73
C GLU A 52 28.88 11.94 -7.85
N ASP A 53 28.84 13.19 -8.31
CA ASP A 53 27.83 13.70 -9.23
C ASP A 53 28.43 14.33 -10.51
N GLY A 54 29.76 14.47 -10.57
CA GLY A 54 30.45 15.10 -11.69
C GLY A 54 30.33 16.63 -11.71
N THR A 55 29.86 17.25 -10.62
CA THR A 55 29.74 18.70 -10.52
C THR A 55 31.11 19.36 -10.62
N ILE A 56 31.24 20.33 -11.52
CA ILE A 56 32.47 21.10 -11.71
C ILE A 56 32.59 22.14 -10.59
N VAL A 57 33.72 22.13 -9.89
CA VAL A 57 34.00 23.05 -8.78
C VAL A 57 35.04 24.06 -9.22
N ASP A 58 34.60 25.28 -9.54
CA ASP A 58 35.48 26.37 -9.99
C ASP A 58 35.55 27.57 -9.00
N ASP A 59 34.64 27.63 -8.01
CA ASP A 59 34.58 28.70 -7.01
C ASP A 59 35.04 28.25 -5.61
N ASP A 60 35.90 29.06 -4.97
CA ASP A 60 36.43 28.78 -3.62
C ASP A 60 35.32 28.71 -2.55
N ASP A 61 34.24 29.48 -2.70
CA ASP A 61 33.10 29.49 -1.76
C ASP A 61 32.36 28.15 -1.77
N TYR A 62 32.18 27.55 -2.95
CA TYR A 62 31.58 26.22 -3.08
C TYR A 62 32.51 25.16 -2.50
N PHE A 63 33.82 25.27 -2.79
CA PHE A 63 34.83 24.38 -2.24
C PHE A 63 34.81 24.36 -0.71
N LEU A 64 34.65 25.50 -0.04
CA LEU A 64 34.64 25.59 1.43
C LEU A 64 33.38 24.96 2.05
N CYS A 65 32.23 25.06 1.39
CA CYS A 65 30.94 24.51 1.85
C CYS A 65 30.90 22.97 1.88
N LEU A 66 31.75 22.29 1.11
CA LEU A 66 31.75 20.83 1.06
C LEU A 66 32.19 20.21 2.42
N PRO A 67 31.89 18.95 2.71
CA PRO A 67 32.47 18.28 3.86
C PRO A 67 34.01 18.15 3.78
N PRO A 68 34.72 17.97 4.90
CA PRO A 68 36.09 17.45 4.84
C PRO A 68 36.09 16.03 4.25
N ASP A 69 37.17 15.65 3.58
CA ASP A 69 37.38 14.36 2.92
C ASP A 69 36.53 14.12 1.66
N THR A 70 36.00 15.19 1.05
CA THR A 70 35.33 15.14 -0.27
C THR A 70 36.27 14.64 -1.37
N LYS A 71 35.72 13.80 -2.27
CA LYS A 71 36.43 13.18 -3.39
C LYS A 71 36.32 14.06 -4.65
N PHE A 72 37.46 14.52 -5.13
CA PHE A 72 37.60 15.29 -6.36
C PHE A 72 38.32 14.46 -7.41
N VAL A 73 37.87 14.53 -8.65
CA VAL A 73 38.58 14.03 -9.83
C VAL A 73 39.21 15.22 -10.53
N ALA A 74 40.52 15.15 -10.77
CA ALA A 74 41.23 16.15 -11.55
C ALA A 74 41.28 15.73 -13.03
N LEU A 75 40.77 16.58 -13.91
CA LEU A 75 40.70 16.35 -15.36
C LEU A 75 41.57 17.34 -16.11
N ALA A 76 42.34 16.87 -17.09
CA ALA A 76 43.09 17.73 -18.00
C ALA A 76 42.17 18.40 -19.06
N LYS A 77 42.65 19.45 -19.73
CA LYS A 77 41.89 20.29 -20.71
C LYS A 77 41.07 19.52 -21.77
N ASN A 78 41.44 18.30 -22.12
CA ASN A 78 40.77 17.48 -23.13
C ASN A 78 40.09 16.21 -22.56
N GLU A 79 39.99 16.09 -21.24
CA GLU A 79 39.42 14.92 -20.57
C GLU A 79 37.99 15.22 -20.10
N LYS A 80 37.04 14.38 -20.50
CA LYS A 80 35.65 14.47 -20.07
C LYS A 80 35.45 13.57 -18.84
N TRP A 81 34.76 14.10 -17.82
CA TRP A 81 34.32 13.28 -16.69
C TRP A 81 33.45 12.13 -17.20
N SER A 82 33.71 10.93 -16.68
CA SER A 82 32.87 9.76 -16.91
C SER A 82 32.40 9.30 -15.56
N SER A 83 31.08 9.20 -15.36
CA SER A 83 30.49 8.67 -14.14
C SER A 83 31.02 7.27 -13.92
N ARG A 84 31.94 7.14 -12.98
CA ARG A 84 32.51 5.85 -12.64
C ARG A 84 31.58 5.23 -11.62
N SER A 85 30.67 4.36 -12.09
CA SER A 85 30.03 3.40 -11.19
C SER A 85 31.16 2.73 -10.41
N SER A 86 31.09 2.80 -9.08
CA SER A 86 32.15 2.33 -8.22
C SER A 86 32.20 0.80 -8.24
N ASP A 87 32.76 0.23 -9.30
CA ASP A 87 33.14 -1.17 -9.37
C ASP A 87 34.50 -1.35 -8.68
N SER A 88 34.50 -1.13 -7.37
CA SER A 88 35.66 -1.46 -6.54
C SER A 88 35.20 -2.04 -5.22
N GLY A 89 34.96 -3.34 -5.26
CA GLY A 89 35.24 -4.23 -4.14
C GLY A 89 34.07 -4.50 -3.20
N THR A 90 33.00 -5.14 -3.69
CA THR A 90 32.43 -6.30 -2.98
C THR A 90 31.68 -7.18 -3.99
N THR A 91 32.35 -8.22 -4.44
CA THR A 91 31.84 -9.59 -4.65
C THR A 91 30.33 -9.81 -4.50
N TRP A 92 29.52 -9.33 -5.44
CA TRP A 92 28.18 -9.88 -5.69
C TRP A 92 28.02 -9.96 -7.21
N LEU A 93 28.23 -11.17 -7.72
CA LEU A 93 27.76 -11.57 -9.03
C LEU A 93 26.23 -11.45 -9.03
N SER A 94 25.72 -10.39 -9.66
CA SER A 94 24.49 -10.51 -10.43
C SER A 94 24.55 -9.48 -11.55
N GLU A 95 24.35 -9.99 -12.76
CA GLU A 95 24.22 -9.26 -14.02
C GLU A 95 23.53 -7.89 -13.89
N SER A 96 24.08 -6.89 -14.56
CA SER A 96 23.27 -5.84 -15.20
C SER A 96 24.15 -5.05 -16.17
N VAL A 97 24.30 -5.63 -17.36
CA VAL A 97 24.43 -4.85 -18.59
C VAL A 97 23.03 -4.36 -18.97
N ASP A 98 22.96 -3.11 -19.44
CA ASP A 98 21.87 -2.47 -20.19
C ASP A 98 20.71 -1.79 -19.42
N GLU A 99 20.93 -0.51 -19.15
CA GLU A 99 19.98 0.50 -18.67
C GLU A 99 18.99 0.96 -19.77
N VAL A 100 18.50 0.02 -20.59
CA VAL A 100 17.41 0.23 -21.58
C VAL A 100 16.32 -0.85 -21.45
N ASP A 101 16.56 -1.95 -20.71
CA ASP A 101 15.63 -3.08 -20.60
C ASP A 101 14.78 -3.12 -19.32
N SER A 102 14.83 -2.10 -18.45
CA SER A 102 14.11 -2.14 -17.17
C SER A 102 12.60 -2.36 -17.28
N ALA A 103 11.96 -1.99 -18.40
CA ALA A 103 10.54 -2.30 -18.63
C ALA A 103 10.33 -3.74 -19.12
N ALA A 104 11.22 -4.23 -20.00
CA ALA A 104 11.19 -5.59 -20.53
C ALA A 104 11.50 -6.64 -19.45
N GLU A 105 12.32 -6.29 -18.47
CA GLU A 105 12.64 -7.15 -17.33
C GLU A 105 11.54 -7.13 -16.26
N LYS A 106 10.87 -6.00 -16.06
CA LYS A 106 9.79 -5.86 -15.07
C LYS A 106 8.62 -6.78 -15.35
N TRP A 107 8.05 -6.76 -16.55
CA TRP A 107 6.90 -7.62 -16.86
C TRP A 107 7.27 -9.11 -16.81
N LYS A 108 8.50 -9.47 -17.20
CA LYS A 108 9.03 -10.84 -17.09
C LYS A 108 9.13 -11.28 -15.63
N GLN A 109 9.59 -10.40 -14.75
CA GLN A 109 9.64 -10.68 -13.32
C GLN A 109 8.24 -10.86 -12.73
N LEU A 110 7.30 -10.00 -13.10
CA LEU A 110 5.90 -10.12 -12.70
C LEU A 110 5.25 -11.41 -13.23
N ALA A 111 5.55 -11.79 -14.47
CA ALA A 111 5.08 -13.04 -15.07
C ALA A 111 5.66 -14.26 -14.32
N ARG A 112 6.93 -14.24 -13.94
CA ARG A 112 7.55 -15.29 -13.11
C ARG A 112 6.92 -15.38 -11.73
N GLN A 113 6.65 -14.25 -11.07
CA GLN A 113 5.94 -14.22 -9.80
C GLN A 113 4.53 -14.80 -9.90
N LEU A 114 3.82 -14.51 -10.99
CA LEU A 114 2.49 -15.03 -11.26
C LEU A 114 2.52 -16.53 -11.59
N LYS A 115 3.56 -17.00 -12.28
CA LYS A 115 3.82 -18.41 -12.57
C LYS A 115 4.05 -19.22 -11.30
N ASP A 116 4.82 -18.66 -10.37
CA ASP A 116 5.20 -19.32 -9.11
C ASP A 116 4.06 -19.33 -8.09
N ASP A 117 3.30 -18.24 -7.99
CA ASP A 117 2.15 -18.13 -7.11
C ASP A 117 1.09 -17.17 -7.68
N LEU A 118 -0.03 -17.74 -8.11
CA LEU A 118 -1.16 -16.98 -8.68
C LEU A 118 -1.91 -16.15 -7.64
N SER A 119 -1.76 -16.46 -6.36
CA SER A 119 -2.34 -15.63 -5.30
C SER A 119 -1.70 -14.24 -5.24
N ASN A 120 -0.53 -14.06 -5.87
CA ASN A 120 0.14 -12.76 -5.95
C ASN A 120 -0.70 -11.69 -6.66
N ILE A 121 -1.67 -12.05 -7.52
CA ILE A 121 -2.60 -11.07 -8.14
C ILE A 121 -3.24 -10.15 -7.10
N ILE A 122 -3.54 -10.68 -5.89
CA ILE A 122 -4.16 -9.92 -4.80
C ILE A 122 -3.21 -8.85 -4.25
N LEU A 123 -1.92 -9.14 -4.19
CA LEU A 123 -0.89 -8.27 -3.60
C LEU A 123 -0.26 -7.32 -4.61
N MET A 124 -0.42 -7.58 -5.91
CA MET A 124 0.10 -6.73 -6.97
C MET A 124 -0.65 -5.41 -7.06
N SER A 125 0.13 -4.36 -7.36
CA SER A 125 -0.40 -3.03 -7.66
C SER A 125 -1.20 -3.03 -8.96
N GLU A 126 -2.06 -2.04 -9.14
CA GLU A 126 -2.87 -1.91 -10.35
C GLU A 126 -1.98 -1.62 -11.57
N GLU A 127 -0.90 -0.86 -11.35
CA GLU A 127 0.11 -0.53 -12.34
C GLU A 127 0.86 -1.79 -12.81
N ASP A 128 1.25 -2.66 -11.88
CA ASP A 128 1.95 -3.91 -12.20
C ASP A 128 1.05 -4.90 -12.96
N LEU A 129 -0.25 -4.94 -12.62
CA LEU A 129 -1.23 -5.74 -13.34
C LEU A 129 -1.44 -5.21 -14.75
N GLN A 130 -1.51 -3.89 -14.93
CA GLN A 130 -1.64 -3.26 -16.24
C GLN A 130 -0.45 -3.58 -17.14
N VAL A 131 0.77 -3.56 -16.60
CA VAL A 131 1.99 -3.94 -17.33
C VAL A 131 1.90 -5.38 -17.87
N LEU A 132 1.26 -6.32 -17.17
CA LEU A 132 1.07 -7.69 -17.65
C LEU A 132 -0.01 -7.82 -18.73
N ILE A 133 -1.01 -6.93 -18.72
CA ILE A 133 -2.11 -6.91 -19.71
C ILE A 133 -1.63 -6.28 -21.02
N ASP A 134 -0.81 -5.23 -20.95
CA ASP A 134 -0.31 -4.50 -22.12
C ASP A 134 0.72 -5.31 -22.95
N VAL A 135 1.28 -6.38 -22.38
CA VAL A 135 2.20 -7.30 -23.08
C VAL A 135 1.44 -8.17 -24.08
N PRO A 136 1.94 -8.34 -25.33
CA PRO A 136 1.31 -9.21 -26.30
C PRO A 136 1.20 -10.66 -25.81
N CYS A 137 0.08 -11.33 -26.10
CA CYS A 137 -0.20 -12.68 -25.61
C CYS A 137 0.86 -13.72 -26.04
N SER A 138 1.59 -13.49 -27.14
CA SER A 138 2.68 -14.35 -27.61
C SER A 138 3.82 -14.39 -26.61
N ASP A 139 4.31 -13.22 -26.21
CA ASP A 139 5.54 -13.08 -25.42
C ASP A 139 5.28 -13.54 -23.99
N LEU A 140 4.08 -13.25 -23.47
CA LEU A 140 3.64 -13.72 -22.16
C LEU A 140 3.41 -15.25 -22.14
N ALA A 141 2.97 -15.85 -23.25
CA ALA A 141 2.84 -17.30 -23.39
C ALA A 141 4.18 -18.02 -23.41
N GLU A 142 5.20 -17.43 -24.03
CA GLU A 142 6.56 -17.96 -24.04
C GLU A 142 7.17 -17.96 -22.63
N GLU A 143 7.08 -16.86 -21.89
CA GLU A 143 7.64 -16.76 -20.53
C GLU A 143 6.91 -17.65 -19.50
N LEU A 144 5.58 -17.71 -19.59
CA LEU A 144 4.76 -18.57 -18.72
C LEU A 144 4.79 -20.04 -19.14
N ALA A 145 5.32 -20.36 -20.33
CA ALA A 145 5.32 -21.68 -20.95
C ALA A 145 3.90 -22.29 -21.01
N GLN A 146 2.92 -21.49 -21.41
CA GLN A 146 1.52 -21.90 -21.54
C GLN A 146 0.99 -21.65 -22.96
N SER A 147 -0.13 -22.29 -23.30
CA SER A 147 -0.79 -22.06 -24.60
C SER A 147 -1.38 -20.65 -24.67
N GLN A 148 -1.33 -20.02 -25.85
CA GLN A 148 -1.85 -18.66 -26.07
C GLN A 148 -3.30 -18.46 -25.61
N THR A 149 -4.19 -19.44 -25.83
CA THR A 149 -5.59 -19.38 -25.35
C THR A 149 -5.69 -19.29 -23.82
N LYS A 150 -4.77 -19.91 -23.09
CA LYS A 150 -4.73 -19.87 -21.62
C LYS A 150 -4.24 -18.51 -21.13
N ILE A 151 -3.26 -17.93 -21.80
CA ILE A 151 -2.76 -16.59 -21.49
C ILE A 151 -3.79 -15.52 -21.81
N GLN A 152 -4.55 -15.68 -22.89
CA GLN A 152 -5.63 -14.77 -23.21
C GLN A 152 -6.70 -14.78 -22.12
N VAL A 153 -7.13 -15.96 -21.67
CA VAL A 153 -8.05 -16.09 -20.53
C VAL A 153 -7.46 -15.47 -19.25
N LEU A 154 -6.16 -15.63 -19.02
CA LEU A 154 -5.49 -15.02 -17.88
C LEU A 154 -5.53 -13.49 -17.98
N GLN A 155 -5.16 -12.91 -19.12
CA GLN A 155 -5.19 -11.45 -19.33
C GLN A 155 -6.61 -10.91 -19.21
N ASP A 156 -7.62 -11.60 -19.76
CA ASP A 156 -9.04 -11.25 -19.56
C ASP A 156 -9.41 -11.25 -18.07
N THR A 157 -8.93 -12.23 -17.29
CA THR A 157 -9.18 -12.24 -15.84
C THR A 157 -8.43 -11.13 -15.10
N LEU A 158 -7.21 -10.78 -15.51
CA LEU A 158 -6.47 -9.66 -14.90
C LEU A 158 -7.19 -8.34 -15.18
N GLN A 159 -7.68 -8.14 -16.40
CA GLN A 159 -8.49 -6.98 -16.77
C GLN A 159 -9.78 -6.92 -15.93
N GLN A 160 -10.50 -8.03 -15.81
CA GLN A 160 -11.71 -8.09 -14.98
C GLN A 160 -11.44 -7.73 -13.51
N VAL A 161 -10.27 -8.13 -12.98
CA VAL A 161 -9.86 -7.78 -11.61
C VAL A 161 -9.59 -6.28 -11.49
N LEU A 162 -8.96 -5.65 -12.48
CA LEU A 162 -8.74 -4.21 -12.50
C LEU A 162 -10.06 -3.44 -12.58
N ASP A 163 -10.92 -3.81 -13.53
CA ASP A 163 -12.24 -3.18 -13.70
C ASP A 163 -13.06 -3.24 -12.40
N ARG A 164 -12.97 -4.36 -11.69
CA ARG A 164 -13.67 -4.55 -10.42
C ARG A 164 -13.09 -3.70 -9.29
N ARG A 165 -11.76 -3.57 -9.20
CA ARG A 165 -11.11 -2.67 -8.24
C ARG A 165 -11.49 -1.21 -8.49
N GLU A 166 -11.60 -0.82 -9.77
CA GLU A 166 -12.08 0.49 -10.19
C GLU A 166 -13.55 0.71 -9.80
N GLU A 167 -14.43 -0.26 -10.08
CA GLU A 167 -15.85 -0.22 -9.69
C GLU A 167 -16.03 -0.07 -8.17
N GLU A 168 -15.21 -0.78 -7.38
CA GLU A 168 -15.19 -0.64 -5.92
C GLU A 168 -14.77 0.77 -5.47
N ARG A 169 -13.80 1.39 -6.14
CA ARG A 169 -13.42 2.79 -5.85
C ARG A 169 -14.54 3.76 -6.20
N GLN A 170 -15.17 3.59 -7.37
CA GLN A 170 -16.27 4.44 -7.83
C GLN A 170 -17.50 4.34 -6.91
N SER A 171 -17.88 3.11 -6.54
CA SER A 171 -19.00 2.88 -5.62
C SER A 171 -18.74 3.46 -4.23
N ARG A 172 -17.51 3.34 -3.72
CA ARG A 172 -17.11 3.97 -2.45
C ARG A 172 -17.21 5.48 -2.50
N GLN A 173 -16.72 6.10 -3.58
CA GLN A 173 -16.79 7.55 -3.75
C GLN A 173 -18.25 8.04 -3.82
N LEU A 174 -19.09 7.33 -4.58
CA LEU A 174 -20.52 7.63 -4.66
C LEU A 174 -21.19 7.55 -3.28
N LEU A 175 -20.91 6.50 -2.52
CA LEU A 175 -21.47 6.30 -1.19
C LEU A 175 -20.99 7.37 -0.21
N GLU A 176 -19.73 7.81 -0.30
CA GLU A 176 -19.22 8.92 0.50
C GLU A 176 -19.94 10.24 0.18
N LEU A 177 -20.16 10.52 -1.11
CA LEU A 177 -20.94 11.69 -1.54
C LEU A 177 -22.38 11.61 -1.04
N TYR A 178 -23.01 10.43 -1.10
CA TYR A 178 -24.36 10.22 -0.56
C TYR A 178 -24.43 10.45 0.95
N LEU A 179 -23.50 9.88 1.72
CA LEU A 179 -23.43 10.10 3.16
C LEU A 179 -23.16 11.58 3.51
N LYS A 180 -22.37 12.28 2.70
CA LYS A 180 -22.15 13.71 2.86
C LYS A 180 -23.42 14.52 2.57
N ALA A 181 -24.20 14.13 1.56
CA ALA A 181 -25.48 14.74 1.25
C ALA A 181 -26.47 14.57 2.42
N LEU A 182 -26.60 13.36 2.97
CA LEU A 182 -27.46 13.10 4.15
C LEU A 182 -27.07 13.98 5.35
N LYS A 183 -25.78 14.06 5.68
CA LYS A 183 -25.30 14.94 6.77
C LYS A 183 -25.65 16.41 6.52
N ASN A 184 -25.61 16.87 5.28
CA ASN A 184 -25.96 18.24 4.93
C ASN A 184 -27.47 18.46 5.05
N GLU A 185 -28.29 17.51 4.63
CA GLU A 185 -29.75 17.54 4.79
C GLU A 185 -30.16 17.54 6.26
N ASP A 186 -29.56 16.68 7.08
CA ASP A 186 -29.76 16.66 8.54
C ASP A 186 -29.33 17.99 9.19
N SER A 187 -28.23 18.58 8.71
CA SER A 187 -27.77 19.89 9.16
C SER A 187 -28.72 21.02 8.75
N ILE A 188 -29.37 20.92 7.58
CA ILE A 188 -30.35 21.91 7.11
C ILE A 188 -31.66 21.77 7.89
N LEU A 189 -32.15 20.55 8.11
CA LEU A 189 -33.34 20.27 8.91
C LEU A 189 -33.17 20.75 10.36
N SER A 190 -32.00 20.51 10.95
CA SER A 190 -31.69 20.99 12.31
C SER A 190 -31.65 22.52 12.40
N LYS A 191 -31.17 23.21 11.35
CA LYS A 191 -31.16 24.69 11.29
C LYS A 191 -32.53 25.32 11.05
N VAL A 192 -33.45 24.61 10.39
CA VAL A 192 -34.84 25.07 10.20
C VAL A 192 -35.65 24.91 11.49
N ALA A 193 -35.38 23.88 12.30
CA ALA A 193 -36.04 23.67 13.60
C ALA A 193 -35.61 24.69 14.68
N GLU A 194 -34.40 25.26 14.60
CA GLU A 194 -33.90 26.25 15.58
C GLU A 194 -34.38 27.69 15.32
N SER A 195 -35.07 27.97 14.21
CA SER A 195 -35.59 29.32 13.91
C SER A 195 -36.91 29.66 14.60
N GLU A 196 -37.57 28.72 15.29
CA GLU A 196 -38.82 28.96 16.02
C GLU A 196 -38.81 28.38 17.44
N THR A 197 -37.89 28.78 18.32
CA THR A 197 -38.17 28.68 19.76
C THR A 197 -37.61 29.84 20.56
N VAL A 198 -38.52 30.59 21.19
CA VAL A 198 -38.26 31.62 22.20
C VAL A 198 -37.73 30.95 23.48
N PRO A 199 -36.70 31.50 24.16
CA PRO A 199 -36.10 30.85 25.32
C PRO A 199 -36.95 31.07 26.58
N LYS A 200 -37.29 29.99 27.30
CA LYS A 200 -37.90 30.06 28.63
C LYS A 200 -37.11 29.22 29.64
N LYS A 201 -36.23 29.94 30.34
CA LYS A 201 -35.89 29.90 31.77
C LYS A 201 -35.74 28.54 32.46
N GLU A 202 -34.50 28.34 32.92
CA GLU A 202 -34.00 27.46 33.98
C GLU A 202 -35.01 27.18 35.11
N MET A 203 -35.07 25.91 35.51
CA MET A 203 -35.38 25.55 36.89
C MET A 203 -34.56 24.32 37.28
N ASP A 204 -33.68 24.56 38.25
CA ASP A 204 -32.81 23.63 38.95
C ASP A 204 -33.64 22.74 39.90
N VAL A 205 -33.41 21.42 39.90
CA VAL A 205 -33.89 20.52 40.96
C VAL A 205 -32.82 19.48 41.27
N VAL A 206 -32.55 19.40 42.57
CA VAL A 206 -31.54 18.63 43.29
C VAL A 206 -31.96 17.17 43.55
N ASP A 207 -30.94 16.32 43.76
CA ASP A 207 -30.94 15.01 44.44
C ASP A 207 -31.74 13.86 43.76
N THR A 208 -31.29 12.61 43.71
CA THR A 208 -30.87 11.81 44.85
C THR A 208 -30.20 10.54 44.32
N GLY A 209 -29.09 10.12 44.94
CA GLY A 209 -28.42 8.87 44.63
C GLY A 209 -29.37 7.67 44.72
N THR A 210 -29.38 6.85 43.68
CA THR A 210 -29.91 5.48 43.74
C THR A 210 -28.87 4.55 43.13
N SER A 211 -28.13 3.87 44.01
CA SER A 211 -27.36 2.69 43.67
C SER A 211 -28.30 1.65 43.08
N SER A 212 -28.36 1.52 41.75
CA SER A 212 -28.97 0.38 41.10
C SER A 212 -27.90 -0.71 40.95
N THR A 213 -27.97 -1.68 41.85
CA THR A 213 -27.31 -2.98 41.76
C THR A 213 -27.77 -3.69 40.49
N SER A 214 -27.10 -3.44 39.36
CA SER A 214 -27.28 -4.26 38.17
C SER A 214 -26.45 -5.53 38.37
N THR A 215 -27.12 -6.65 38.62
CA THR A 215 -26.58 -7.99 38.48
C THR A 215 -25.94 -8.12 37.10
N SER A 216 -24.62 -7.95 37.07
CA SER A 216 -23.77 -8.09 35.90
C SER A 216 -23.85 -9.56 35.45
N ALA A 217 -24.66 -9.83 34.44
CA ALA A 217 -24.45 -11.00 33.62
C ALA A 217 -23.05 -10.83 33.03
N LYS A 218 -22.08 -11.57 33.56
CA LYS A 218 -20.69 -11.60 33.10
C LYS A 218 -20.69 -12.11 31.66
N THR A 219 -20.85 -11.21 30.70
CA THR A 219 -20.47 -11.50 29.33
C THR A 219 -18.96 -11.39 29.24
N VAL A 220 -18.32 -12.37 28.60
CA VAL A 220 -16.86 -12.42 28.46
C VAL A 220 -16.39 -11.46 27.35
N LEU A 221 -17.33 -10.94 26.56
CA LEU A 221 -17.09 -10.02 25.46
C LEU A 221 -16.63 -8.64 25.93
N SER A 222 -15.67 -8.07 25.21
CA SER A 222 -15.18 -6.72 25.47
C SER A 222 -16.28 -5.69 25.15
N HIS A 223 -16.23 -4.55 25.85
CA HIS A 223 -17.16 -3.44 25.60
C HIS A 223 -17.13 -2.97 24.14
N GLN A 224 -15.97 -3.03 23.48
CA GLN A 224 -15.81 -2.64 22.07
C GLN A 224 -16.63 -3.53 21.12
N ILE A 225 -16.63 -4.86 21.35
CA ILE A 225 -17.42 -5.82 20.56
C ILE A 225 -18.91 -5.53 20.75
N LEU A 226 -19.36 -5.33 22.00
CA LEU A 226 -20.76 -5.03 22.29
C LEU A 226 -21.24 -3.71 21.67
N THR A 227 -20.39 -2.67 21.65
CA THR A 227 -20.71 -1.42 20.94
C THR A 227 -20.77 -1.60 19.43
N ALA A 228 -19.82 -2.35 18.85
CA ALA A 228 -19.81 -2.63 17.41
C ALA A 228 -21.03 -3.45 16.97
N LEU A 229 -21.46 -4.40 17.80
CA LEU A 229 -22.66 -5.21 17.58
C LEU A 229 -23.95 -4.37 17.67
N LYS A 230 -23.98 -3.38 18.56
CA LYS A 230 -25.18 -2.58 18.82
C LYS A 230 -25.39 -1.42 17.85
N GLU A 231 -24.32 -0.75 17.44
CA GLU A 231 -24.41 0.53 16.72
C GLU A 231 -24.38 0.40 15.20
N LYS A 232 -23.90 -0.72 14.65
CA LYS A 232 -23.65 -0.85 13.21
C LYS A 232 -24.66 -1.75 12.50
N PRO A 233 -25.18 -1.36 11.33
CA PRO A 233 -25.92 -2.26 10.46
C PRO A 233 -24.95 -3.29 9.87
N ALA A 234 -25.29 -4.59 9.95
CA ALA A 234 -24.41 -5.74 9.64
C ALA A 234 -23.15 -5.82 10.54
N PRO A 235 -23.33 -6.04 11.85
CA PRO A 235 -22.24 -6.08 12.82
C PRO A 235 -21.23 -7.22 12.60
N GLU A 236 -21.64 -8.34 11.98
CA GLU A 236 -20.78 -9.46 11.60
C GLU A 236 -19.64 -9.07 10.64
N LEU A 237 -19.87 -8.03 9.82
CA LEU A 237 -18.87 -7.51 8.88
C LEU A 237 -17.89 -6.53 9.53
N CYS A 238 -18.14 -6.11 10.77
CA CYS A 238 -17.36 -5.09 11.47
C CYS A 238 -16.38 -5.69 12.47
N LEU A 239 -16.52 -6.97 12.79
CA LEU A 239 -15.68 -7.71 13.71
C LEU A 239 -14.56 -8.43 12.94
N ASP A 240 -13.41 -8.58 13.59
CA ASP A 240 -12.34 -9.44 13.09
C ASP A 240 -12.67 -10.93 13.33
N SER A 241 -11.86 -11.83 12.77
CA SER A 241 -12.13 -13.27 12.88
C SER A 241 -12.05 -13.79 14.33
N GLN A 242 -11.26 -13.16 15.19
CA GLN A 242 -11.10 -13.57 16.59
C GLN A 242 -12.29 -13.11 17.44
N ASP A 243 -12.76 -11.89 17.21
CA ASP A 243 -13.96 -11.33 17.82
C ASP A 243 -15.23 -12.09 17.39
N LEU A 244 -15.32 -12.50 16.12
CA LEU A 244 -16.40 -13.38 15.64
C LEU A 244 -16.42 -14.72 16.37
N GLU A 245 -15.27 -15.35 16.58
CA GLU A 245 -15.18 -16.58 17.37
C GLU A 245 -15.62 -16.39 18.83
N LEU A 246 -15.30 -15.26 19.44
CA LEU A 246 -15.72 -14.95 20.81
C LEU A 246 -17.25 -14.79 20.88
N VAL A 247 -17.86 -14.12 19.91
CA VAL A 247 -19.32 -13.96 19.80
C VAL A 247 -20.04 -15.31 19.61
N LEU A 248 -19.42 -16.25 18.90
CA LEU A 248 -19.94 -17.61 18.71
C LEU A 248 -19.77 -18.51 19.94
N LYS A 249 -18.72 -18.30 20.74
CA LYS A 249 -18.47 -19.03 21.99
C LYS A 249 -19.36 -18.55 23.16
N GLU A 250 -19.91 -17.33 23.06
CA GLU A 250 -20.79 -16.75 24.07
C GLU A 250 -22.18 -17.43 24.04
N ASP A 251 -22.79 -17.57 25.23
CA ASP A 251 -24.16 -18.09 25.31
C ASP A 251 -25.16 -17.09 24.72
N THR A 252 -26.10 -17.62 23.91
CA THR A 252 -27.12 -16.82 23.23
C THR A 252 -27.97 -16.00 24.19
N GLN A 253 -28.26 -16.53 25.40
CA GLN A 253 -29.07 -15.81 26.38
C GLN A 253 -28.25 -14.70 27.06
N ALA A 254 -26.98 -14.97 27.37
CA ALA A 254 -26.07 -13.94 27.88
C ALA A 254 -25.85 -12.80 26.87
N LEU A 255 -25.73 -13.14 25.58
CA LEU A 255 -25.60 -12.18 24.48
C LEU A 255 -26.86 -11.33 24.29
N ALA A 256 -28.04 -11.96 24.33
CA ALA A 256 -29.33 -11.26 24.28
C ALA A 256 -29.48 -10.26 25.44
N LEU A 257 -29.10 -10.67 26.66
CA LEU A 257 -29.16 -9.80 27.85
C LEU A 257 -28.17 -8.63 27.76
N ALA A 258 -26.95 -8.85 27.28
CA ALA A 258 -25.94 -7.81 27.15
C ALA A 258 -26.27 -6.78 26.07
N LEU A 259 -26.81 -7.22 24.93
CA LEU A 259 -27.21 -6.35 23.82
C LEU A 259 -28.61 -5.75 23.99
N ARG A 260 -29.35 -6.21 25.02
CA ARG A 260 -30.78 -5.90 25.23
C ARG A 260 -31.63 -6.24 24.01
N TRP A 261 -31.33 -7.37 23.38
CA TRP A 261 -32.05 -7.91 22.23
C TRP A 261 -32.94 -9.07 22.63
N ASP A 262 -33.93 -9.37 21.80
CA ASP A 262 -34.67 -10.61 21.92
C ASP A 262 -33.80 -11.81 21.52
N LYS A 263 -34.18 -12.97 22.05
CA LYS A 263 -33.45 -14.21 21.81
C LYS A 263 -33.35 -14.54 20.31
N GLN A 264 -34.39 -14.26 19.53
CA GLN A 264 -34.39 -14.56 18.10
C GLN A 264 -33.42 -13.67 17.31
N LYS A 265 -33.33 -12.38 17.65
CA LYS A 265 -32.31 -11.48 17.07
C LYS A 265 -30.90 -11.88 17.47
N ALA A 266 -30.66 -12.27 18.73
CA ALA A 266 -29.37 -12.77 19.17
C ALA A 266 -28.96 -14.07 18.43
N GLU A 267 -29.89 -15.02 18.27
CA GLU A 267 -29.68 -16.24 17.49
C GLU A 267 -29.42 -15.93 16.00
N ALA A 268 -30.12 -14.95 15.43
CA ALA A 268 -29.90 -14.51 14.06
C ALA A 268 -28.52 -13.86 13.87
N LEU A 269 -28.09 -13.03 14.82
CA LEU A 269 -26.75 -12.45 14.83
C LEU A 269 -25.68 -13.53 14.90
N GLN A 270 -25.79 -14.49 15.82
CA GLN A 270 -24.82 -15.57 15.94
C GLN A 270 -24.74 -16.40 14.65
N ARG A 271 -25.88 -16.72 14.02
CA ARG A 271 -25.91 -17.37 12.71
C ARG A 271 -25.22 -16.54 11.62
N ALA A 272 -25.44 -15.22 11.60
CA ALA A 272 -24.77 -14.34 10.63
C ALA A 272 -23.25 -14.30 10.87
N CYS A 273 -22.81 -14.24 12.12
CA CYS A 273 -21.41 -14.29 12.51
C CYS A 273 -20.76 -15.63 12.11
N ASP A 274 -21.46 -16.75 12.27
CA ASP A 274 -20.99 -18.09 11.89
C ASP A 274 -20.84 -18.22 10.37
N GLN A 275 -21.82 -17.71 9.62
CA GLN A 275 -21.78 -17.68 8.17
C GLN A 275 -20.62 -16.81 7.65
N GLU A 276 -20.41 -15.65 8.25
CA GLU A 276 -19.32 -14.75 7.88
C GLU A 276 -17.95 -15.34 8.23
N LEU A 277 -17.79 -15.91 9.42
CA LEU A 277 -16.55 -16.59 9.81
C LEU A 277 -16.25 -17.78 8.89
N SER A 278 -17.26 -18.60 8.58
CA SER A 278 -17.14 -19.73 7.66
C SER A 278 -16.69 -19.28 6.26
N LYS A 279 -17.24 -18.17 5.75
CA LYS A 279 -16.82 -17.57 4.49
C LYS A 279 -15.36 -17.14 4.52
N ARG A 280 -14.93 -16.43 5.56
CA ARG A 280 -13.53 -15.98 5.73
C ARG A 280 -12.57 -17.17 5.81
N LEU A 281 -12.92 -18.21 6.57
CA LEU A 281 -12.12 -19.42 6.66
C LEU A 281 -12.04 -20.14 5.31
N GLN A 282 -13.15 -20.26 4.59
CA GLN A 282 -13.17 -20.84 3.25
C GLN A 282 -12.27 -20.05 2.29
N GLN A 283 -12.31 -18.72 2.32
CA GLN A 283 -11.43 -17.87 1.51
C GLN A 283 -9.95 -18.09 1.83
N VAL A 284 -9.57 -18.19 3.11
CA VAL A 284 -8.18 -18.48 3.51
C VAL A 284 -7.77 -19.88 3.04
N GLN A 285 -8.65 -20.87 3.15
CA GLN A 285 -8.39 -22.24 2.71
C GLN A 285 -8.24 -22.35 1.18
N THR A 286 -9.06 -21.64 0.41
CA THR A 286 -8.95 -21.62 -1.06
C THR A 286 -7.66 -20.95 -1.50
N LEU A 287 -7.25 -19.85 -0.86
CA LEU A 287 -5.96 -19.21 -1.11
C LEU A 287 -4.78 -20.12 -0.76
N HIS A 288 -4.83 -20.82 0.37
CA HIS A 288 -3.78 -21.76 0.76
C HIS A 288 -3.71 -22.95 -0.21
N SER A 289 -4.87 -23.42 -0.70
CA SER A 289 -4.95 -24.46 -1.73
C SER A 289 -4.33 -23.98 -3.04
N LEU A 290 -4.67 -22.77 -3.51
CA LEU A 290 -4.08 -22.14 -4.70
C LEU A 290 -2.56 -21.98 -4.59
N ARG A 291 -2.07 -21.55 -3.43
CA ARG A 291 -0.63 -21.43 -3.18
C ARG A 291 0.09 -22.78 -3.18
N SER A 292 -0.59 -23.84 -2.71
CA SER A 292 -0.01 -25.19 -2.71
C SER A 292 0.03 -25.81 -4.11
N THR A 293 -0.98 -25.55 -4.96
CA THR A 293 -1.06 -26.07 -6.33
C THR A 293 -0.17 -25.31 -7.31
N SER A 294 0.04 -24.01 -7.10
CA SER A 294 1.01 -23.23 -7.88
C SER A 294 2.46 -23.65 -7.63
N LYS A 295 2.81 -23.94 -6.37
CA LYS A 295 4.15 -24.44 -5.98
C LYS A 295 4.39 -25.92 -6.31
N GLY A 296 3.35 -26.74 -6.25
CA GLY A 296 3.42 -28.18 -6.55
C GLY A 296 3.08 -28.47 -8.00
N LYS A 297 4.10 -28.65 -8.86
CA LYS A 297 4.02 -29.02 -10.28
C LYS A 297 3.00 -30.14 -10.59
N LYS A 298 1.71 -29.82 -10.67
CA LYS A 298 0.64 -30.61 -11.30
C LYS A 298 -0.33 -29.63 -11.93
N THR A 299 -0.07 -29.30 -13.19
CA THR A 299 -0.94 -28.51 -14.07
C THR A 299 -2.34 -29.12 -14.13
N LEU A 300 -3.28 -28.53 -13.39
CA LEU A 300 -4.70 -28.64 -13.70
C LEU A 300 -5.06 -27.67 -14.84
N PRO A 301 -6.12 -27.95 -15.61
CA PRO A 301 -6.57 -27.06 -16.66
C PRO A 301 -7.04 -25.72 -16.05
N LEU A 302 -6.38 -24.64 -16.46
CA LEU A 302 -6.64 -23.24 -16.09
C LEU A 302 -8.13 -22.80 -16.18
N GLY A 303 -8.95 -23.55 -16.93
CA GLY A 303 -10.38 -23.28 -17.11
C GLY A 303 -11.25 -23.43 -15.85
N ASP A 304 -10.79 -24.16 -14.83
CA ASP A 304 -11.55 -24.30 -13.58
C ASP A 304 -11.33 -23.13 -12.60
N TRP A 305 -10.27 -22.33 -12.79
CA TRP A 305 -9.96 -21.19 -11.90
C TRP A 305 -10.81 -19.96 -12.19
N CYS A 306 -11.10 -19.67 -13.46
CA CYS A 306 -11.95 -18.53 -13.86
C CYS A 306 -13.37 -18.62 -13.31
N LYS A 307 -13.85 -19.83 -13.01
CA LYS A 307 -15.18 -20.05 -12.42
C LYS A 307 -15.22 -19.64 -10.95
N GLY A 308 -14.16 -19.93 -10.17
CA GLY A 308 -14.09 -19.60 -8.75
C GLY A 308 -14.00 -18.10 -8.47
N TRP A 309 -13.33 -17.35 -9.36
CA TRP A 309 -13.24 -15.89 -9.26
C TRP A 309 -14.55 -15.21 -9.66
N LYS A 310 -15.25 -15.72 -10.69
CA LYS A 310 -16.61 -15.26 -11.04
C LYS A 310 -17.58 -15.41 -9.86
N THR A 311 -17.60 -16.58 -9.21
CA THR A 311 -18.52 -16.80 -8.08
C THR A 311 -18.14 -15.98 -6.84
N SER A 312 -16.84 -15.85 -6.52
CA SER A 312 -16.40 -15.06 -5.36
C SER A 312 -16.55 -13.56 -5.57
N GLY A 313 -16.47 -13.10 -6.83
CA GLY A 313 -16.61 -11.69 -7.17
C GLY A 313 -18.06 -11.25 -7.32
N GLU A 314 -18.91 -12.09 -7.90
CA GLU A 314 -20.35 -11.87 -7.91
C GLU A 314 -20.91 -11.87 -6.47
N ASP A 315 -20.43 -12.74 -5.58
CA ASP A 315 -20.88 -12.74 -4.18
C ASP A 315 -20.42 -11.51 -3.39
N ALA A 316 -19.22 -10.98 -3.62
CA ALA A 316 -18.74 -9.79 -2.92
C ALA A 316 -19.39 -8.50 -3.48
N SER A 317 -19.60 -8.39 -4.79
CA SER A 317 -20.37 -7.28 -5.38
C SER A 317 -21.86 -7.36 -5.03
N ARG A 318 -22.45 -8.56 -4.97
CA ARG A 318 -23.81 -8.77 -4.42
C ARG A 318 -23.89 -8.53 -2.93
N GLN A 319 -22.86 -8.84 -2.14
CA GLN A 319 -22.80 -8.48 -0.72
C GLN A 319 -22.72 -6.97 -0.55
N LEU A 320 -21.96 -6.24 -1.37
CA LEU A 320 -21.92 -4.78 -1.34
C LEU A 320 -23.23 -4.15 -1.82
N MET A 321 -23.87 -4.68 -2.88
CA MET A 321 -25.19 -4.25 -3.33
C MET A 321 -26.29 -4.58 -2.31
N ASN A 322 -26.33 -5.80 -1.75
CA ASN A 322 -27.27 -6.16 -0.68
C ASN A 322 -27.03 -5.33 0.60
N ARG A 323 -25.78 -4.92 0.86
CA ARG A 323 -25.42 -4.00 1.95
C ARG A 323 -25.89 -2.57 1.67
N ALA A 324 -25.91 -2.13 0.40
CA ALA A 324 -26.48 -0.85 -0.02
C ALA A 324 -28.03 -0.85 -0.06
N GLU A 325 -28.64 -1.93 -0.56
CA GLU A 325 -30.10 -2.11 -0.60
C GLU A 325 -30.70 -2.35 0.78
N GLY A 326 -29.97 -3.03 1.67
CA GLY A 326 -30.34 -3.16 3.09
C GLY A 326 -30.34 -1.81 3.81
N LEU A 327 -29.37 -0.94 3.52
CA LEU A 327 -29.32 0.43 4.03
C LEU A 327 -30.47 1.29 3.47
N ALA A 328 -30.82 1.12 2.19
CA ALA A 328 -31.95 1.82 1.56
C ALA A 328 -33.33 1.34 2.08
N SER A 329 -33.49 0.03 2.31
CA SER A 329 -34.74 -0.53 2.88
C SER A 329 -34.93 -0.16 4.36
N CYS A 330 -33.85 -0.06 5.14
CA CYS A 330 -33.93 0.43 6.52
C CYS A 330 -34.31 1.92 6.58
N SER A 331 -33.86 2.73 5.62
CA SER A 331 -34.27 4.14 5.51
C SER A 331 -35.75 4.30 5.18
N LEU A 332 -36.31 3.46 4.30
CA LEU A 332 -37.74 3.47 3.95
C LEU A 332 -38.63 2.91 5.09
N ALA A 333 -38.12 1.98 5.89
CA ALA A 333 -38.84 1.44 7.05
C ALA A 333 -38.93 2.45 8.21
N LEU A 334 -37.91 3.29 8.40
CA LEU A 334 -37.90 4.36 9.39
C LEU A 334 -38.83 5.52 9.01
N SER A 335 -38.97 5.83 7.72
CA SER A 335 -39.94 6.83 7.23
C SER A 335 -41.40 6.35 7.27
N SER A 336 -41.65 5.03 7.30
CA SER A 336 -43.01 4.47 7.35
C SER A 336 -43.55 4.24 8.76
N SER A 337 -42.74 4.45 9.80
CA SER A 337 -43.14 4.28 11.21
C SER A 337 -43.34 5.61 11.95
N LEU A 338 -43.27 6.72 11.22
CA LEU A 338 -43.43 8.10 11.71
C LEU A 338 -44.65 8.83 11.13
N ASP A 339 -45.52 8.11 10.41
CA ASP A 339 -46.88 8.54 10.04
C ASP A 339 -47.94 7.84 10.91
#